data_AF-B3RNW3-F1
#
_entry.id   AF-B3RNW3-F1
#
_cell.length_a   1.000
_cell.length_b   1.000
_cell.length_c   1.000
_cell.angle_alpha   90.00
_cell.angle_beta   90.00
_cell.angle_gamma   90.00
#
_symmetry.space_group_name_H-M   'P 1'
#
loop_
_entity.id
_entity.type
_entity.pdbx_description
1 polymer ?
#
loop_
_entity_poly.entity_id
_entity_poly.type
_entity_poly.pdbx_seq_one_letter_code
_entity_poly.pdbx_strand_id
1 'polypeptide(L)'
;MEEKGSKGTTHTLIRNFLIRCSFCRKKFGDWNSSAPYTFGCGHTICSNCLASVEDDCCPVDNYKSAISVRTLPPNTCILYLIEVAVPANAYETMISNHGIEYYQSMILMEKLVCVLNPNAFKKINNQVKPINLAKSLERKLISLASCQLLEELGRKDIIKYIRKLGERILLELILLMKSRQQQVNELFAALRSLKCQLFGPKLQEMIMRLLYNIMNEGERISRKTLTAYLIHQLDGRFKEESKNISNTSIGRAIQLLVRGSCFEVIPRDKGGSLLKLKDEIRNYEQFRQKLDAAVIKVAFEYDVHLKVEKWSLILYGSTDKSQYLNSMIDKLRPACLLNSRLKHISCTLNEEVGKPFQALRKLIPQFSRIEMLNPDDEYDLAKVKEMLEVAVEILYALLEYSEHFGKAKDQRQENAPTDVVVNPPDIITLKLDDPISFNTLDNAADLSSDESVDGTDDLIISPVPSTPLKDGINRAVGSAVAISP
;
A
#
# COMPACT_ATOMS: atom_id res chain seq x y z
N MET A 1 -31.77 12.68 31.34
CA MET A 1 -31.11 13.79 30.60
C MET A 1 -30.50 13.19 29.35
N GLU A 2 -30.67 13.82 28.20
CA GLU A 2 -30.48 13.19 26.90
C GLU A 2 -29.02 13.16 26.44
N GLU A 3 -28.62 12.07 25.76
CA GLU A 3 -27.32 11.99 25.10
C GLU A 3 -27.29 12.91 23.87
N LYS A 4 -26.56 14.03 23.94
CA LYS A 4 -26.25 14.83 22.74
C LYS A 4 -25.32 14.04 21.83
N GLY A 5 -25.88 13.50 20.76
CA GLY A 5 -25.18 12.63 19.80
C GLY A 5 -23.95 13.27 19.15
N SER A 6 -22.77 13.00 19.72
CA SER A 6 -21.51 13.23 19.02
C SER A 6 -21.42 12.26 17.83
N LYS A 7 -21.12 12.78 16.64
CA LYS A 7 -20.89 11.98 15.43
C LYS A 7 -19.57 11.21 15.57
N GLY A 8 -19.63 10.10 16.31
CA GLY A 8 -18.48 9.26 16.62
C GLY A 8 -17.74 8.83 15.37
N THR A 9 -16.46 9.17 15.27
CA THR A 9 -15.63 8.76 14.15
C THR A 9 -15.62 7.23 14.02
N THR A 10 -15.40 6.71 12.82
CA THR A 10 -15.35 5.25 12.60
C THR A 10 -14.35 4.54 13.51
N HIS A 11 -13.29 5.22 13.96
CA HIS A 11 -12.35 4.69 14.95
C HIS A 11 -12.98 4.54 16.35
N THR A 12 -13.74 5.54 16.81
CA THR A 12 -14.53 5.48 18.04
C THR A 12 -15.54 4.32 18.00
N LEU A 13 -16.14 4.06 16.83
CA LEU A 13 -17.05 2.93 16.63
C LEU A 13 -16.32 1.58 16.66
N ILE A 14 -15.22 1.43 15.92
CA ILE A 14 -14.41 0.19 15.90
C ILE A 14 -13.91 -0.16 17.32
N ARG A 15 -13.39 0.82 18.07
CA ARG A 15 -12.99 0.60 19.48
C ARG A 15 -14.19 0.26 20.39
N ASN A 16 -15.37 0.83 20.11
CA ASN A 16 -16.61 0.49 20.83
C ASN A 16 -17.11 -0.94 20.55
N PHE A 17 -16.79 -1.53 19.39
CA PHE A 17 -17.08 -2.93 19.10
C PHE A 17 -16.08 -3.87 19.79
N LEU A 18 -14.77 -3.57 19.75
CA LEU A 18 -13.72 -4.39 20.38
C LEU A 18 -13.96 -4.63 21.89
N ILE A 19 -14.57 -3.67 22.59
CA ILE A 19 -14.83 -3.74 24.04
C ILE A 19 -16.23 -4.31 24.40
N ARG A 20 -16.93 -4.94 23.45
CA ARG A 20 -18.28 -5.51 23.62
C ARG A 20 -18.37 -6.94 23.10
N CYS A 21 -19.17 -7.75 23.78
CA CYS A 21 -19.56 -9.08 23.32
C CYS A 21 -20.25 -8.99 21.95
N SER A 22 -19.73 -9.74 20.97
CA SER A 22 -20.24 -9.76 19.59
C SER A 22 -21.69 -10.25 19.51
N PHE A 23 -22.08 -11.15 20.42
CA PHE A 23 -23.42 -11.71 20.55
C PHE A 23 -24.34 -10.77 21.36
N CYS A 24 -24.21 -10.71 22.69
CA CYS A 24 -25.15 -9.99 23.55
C CYS A 24 -24.94 -8.46 23.64
N ARG A 25 -23.96 -7.90 22.92
CA ARG A 25 -23.62 -6.45 22.83
C ARG A 25 -23.29 -5.72 24.14
N LYS A 26 -23.35 -6.40 25.29
CA LYS A 26 -22.86 -5.89 26.59
C LYS A 26 -21.35 -5.66 26.53
N LYS A 27 -20.84 -4.71 27.33
CA LYS A 27 -19.40 -4.50 27.49
C LYS A 27 -18.75 -5.72 28.16
N PHE A 28 -17.48 -5.95 27.86
CA PHE A 28 -16.63 -6.79 28.69
C PHE A 28 -16.39 -6.13 30.05
N GLY A 29 -16.03 -6.94 31.04
CA GLY A 29 -15.85 -6.54 32.43
C GLY A 29 -14.82 -7.44 33.12
N ASP A 30 -15.00 -7.68 34.42
CA ASP A 30 -14.01 -8.38 35.24
C ASP A 30 -13.78 -9.83 34.79
N TRP A 31 -12.59 -10.32 35.12
CA TRP A 31 -12.11 -11.68 34.84
C TRP A 31 -13.15 -12.78 35.15
N ASN A 32 -13.84 -12.66 36.27
CA ASN A 32 -14.81 -13.65 36.74
C ASN A 32 -16.24 -13.45 36.19
N SER A 33 -16.57 -12.27 35.64
CA SER A 33 -17.96 -11.83 35.45
C SER A 33 -18.36 -11.55 34.00
N SER A 34 -17.46 -11.04 33.17
CA SER A 34 -17.74 -10.74 31.75
C SER A 34 -16.44 -10.68 30.93
N ALA A 35 -15.53 -11.62 31.18
CA ALA A 35 -14.27 -11.73 30.46
C ALA A 35 -14.49 -12.06 28.96
N PRO A 36 -13.68 -11.50 28.04
CA PRO A 36 -13.75 -11.76 26.60
C PRO A 36 -13.12 -13.09 26.22
N TYR A 37 -13.73 -13.83 25.30
CA TYR A 37 -13.20 -15.06 24.69
C TYR A 37 -13.33 -14.96 23.18
N THR A 38 -12.24 -15.21 22.46
CA THR A 38 -12.09 -14.98 21.01
C THR A 38 -11.99 -16.31 20.26
N PHE A 39 -12.77 -16.45 19.20
CA PHE A 39 -12.77 -17.60 18.29
C PHE A 39 -11.74 -17.42 17.15
N GLY A 40 -11.42 -18.50 16.42
CA GLY A 40 -10.56 -18.46 15.23
C GLY A 40 -11.02 -17.49 14.14
N CYS A 41 -12.33 -17.27 13.99
CA CYS A 41 -12.91 -16.25 13.09
C CYS A 41 -12.75 -14.79 13.57
N GLY A 42 -12.17 -14.57 14.75
CA GLY A 42 -11.91 -13.26 15.34
C GLY A 42 -13.09 -12.60 16.04
N HIS A 43 -14.29 -13.19 15.97
CA HIS A 43 -15.41 -12.80 16.83
C HIS A 43 -15.07 -13.07 18.30
N THR A 44 -15.53 -12.17 19.18
CA THR A 44 -15.27 -12.24 20.62
C THR A 44 -16.57 -12.12 21.41
N ILE A 45 -16.84 -13.05 22.33
CA ILE A 45 -18.01 -13.07 23.21
C ILE A 45 -17.59 -13.03 24.69
N CYS A 46 -18.52 -12.82 25.63
CA CYS A 46 -18.21 -12.85 27.06
C CYS A 46 -18.44 -14.24 27.67
N SER A 47 -17.79 -14.52 28.81
CA SER A 47 -17.95 -15.74 29.63
C SER A 47 -19.38 -16.28 29.71
N ASN A 48 -20.34 -15.40 30.04
CA ASN A 48 -21.75 -15.76 30.20
C ASN A 48 -22.43 -16.21 28.90
N CYS A 49 -21.95 -15.76 27.75
CA CYS A 49 -22.40 -16.23 26.44
C CYS A 49 -21.68 -17.51 26.02
N LEU A 50 -20.38 -17.64 26.36
CA LEU A 50 -19.59 -18.85 26.11
C LEU A 50 -20.19 -20.08 26.81
N ALA A 51 -20.72 -19.92 28.02
CA ALA A 51 -21.41 -20.97 28.75
C ALA A 51 -22.64 -21.55 28.01
N SER A 52 -23.24 -20.77 27.11
CA SER A 52 -24.39 -21.15 26.26
C SER A 52 -23.98 -21.46 24.80
N VAL A 53 -22.69 -21.67 24.51
CA VAL A 53 -22.24 -22.14 23.20
C VAL A 53 -22.35 -23.66 23.14
N GLU A 54 -23.07 -24.13 22.12
CA GLU A 54 -23.21 -25.52 21.73
C GLU A 54 -22.31 -25.82 20.51
N ASP A 55 -21.96 -27.09 20.31
CA ASP A 55 -21.16 -27.61 19.20
C ASP A 55 -19.84 -26.90 18.87
N ASP A 56 -19.24 -26.16 19.82
CA ASP A 56 -18.03 -25.31 19.63
C ASP A 56 -18.14 -24.32 18.45
N CYS A 57 -19.36 -23.91 18.10
CA CYS A 57 -19.64 -22.99 17.00
C CYS A 57 -19.72 -21.54 17.48
N CYS A 58 -19.15 -20.60 16.71
CA CYS A 58 -19.26 -19.18 17.02
C CYS A 58 -20.70 -18.69 16.78
N PRO A 59 -21.39 -18.12 17.79
CA PRO A 59 -22.82 -17.75 17.70
C PRO A 59 -23.07 -16.45 16.92
N VAL A 60 -22.21 -16.12 15.95
CA VAL A 60 -22.27 -14.90 15.14
C VAL A 60 -22.18 -15.22 13.64
N ASP A 61 -21.34 -16.18 13.25
CA ASP A 61 -21.08 -16.59 11.86
C ASP A 61 -21.10 -18.13 11.66
N ASN A 62 -21.38 -18.90 12.72
CA ASN A 62 -21.33 -20.36 12.77
C ASN A 62 -19.96 -20.97 12.42
N TYR A 63 -18.86 -20.22 12.62
CA TYR A 63 -17.51 -20.79 12.55
C TYR A 63 -17.33 -21.89 13.61
N LYS A 64 -17.11 -23.13 13.18
CA LYS A 64 -16.74 -24.26 14.04
C LYS A 64 -15.27 -24.14 14.44
N SER A 65 -15.00 -23.93 15.73
CA SER A 65 -13.62 -23.94 16.24
C SER A 65 -12.99 -25.33 16.15
N ALA A 66 -11.68 -25.36 15.87
CA ALA A 66 -10.88 -26.59 15.77
C ALA A 66 -10.51 -27.19 17.14
N ILE A 67 -10.67 -26.40 18.21
CA ILE A 67 -10.49 -26.78 19.61
C ILE A 67 -11.76 -26.46 20.39
N SER A 68 -12.02 -27.12 21.52
CA SER A 68 -13.25 -26.85 22.25
C SER A 68 -13.27 -25.43 22.81
N VAL A 69 -14.41 -24.75 22.65
CA VAL A 69 -14.58 -23.36 23.13
C VAL A 69 -14.42 -23.25 24.64
N ARG A 70 -14.62 -24.36 25.36
CA ARG A 70 -14.47 -24.48 26.82
C ARG A 70 -13.01 -24.49 27.28
N THR A 71 -12.06 -24.73 26.37
CA THR A 71 -10.61 -24.66 26.64
C THR A 71 -9.97 -23.35 26.17
N LEU A 72 -10.74 -22.41 25.60
CA LEU A 72 -10.22 -21.12 25.17
C LEU A 72 -9.85 -20.25 26.40
N PRO A 73 -8.65 -19.67 26.45
CA PRO A 73 -8.29 -18.69 27.47
C PRO A 73 -8.97 -17.34 27.20
N PRO A 74 -9.25 -16.53 28.24
CA PRO A 74 -9.70 -15.15 28.07
C PRO A 74 -8.71 -14.29 27.28
N ASN A 75 -9.23 -13.41 26.43
CA ASN A 75 -8.44 -12.47 25.65
C ASN A 75 -7.90 -11.34 26.54
N THR A 76 -6.67 -11.53 27.04
CA THR A 76 -5.98 -10.57 27.90
C THR A 76 -5.72 -9.23 27.21
N CYS A 77 -5.48 -9.20 25.90
CA CYS A 77 -5.30 -7.96 25.14
C CYS A 77 -6.52 -7.02 25.24
N ILE A 78 -7.74 -7.57 25.15
CA ILE A 78 -8.97 -6.80 25.31
C ILE A 78 -9.17 -6.37 26.77
N LEU A 79 -8.89 -7.24 27.75
CA LEU A 79 -8.93 -6.89 29.18
C LEU A 79 -7.95 -5.75 29.52
N TYR A 80 -6.73 -5.80 28.97
CA TYR A 80 -5.69 -4.80 29.13
C TYR A 80 -6.10 -3.43 28.56
N LEU A 81 -6.78 -3.42 27.40
CA LEU A 81 -7.33 -2.19 26.81
C LEU A 81 -8.43 -1.54 27.63
N ILE A 82 -9.24 -2.32 28.35
CA ILE A 82 -10.28 -1.82 29.28
C ILE A 82 -9.76 -1.66 30.72
N GLU A 83 -8.46 -1.85 30.95
CA GLU A 83 -7.75 -1.69 32.22
C GLU A 83 -8.19 -2.65 33.35
N VAL A 84 -8.85 -3.75 33.01
CA VAL A 84 -9.18 -4.83 33.94
C VAL A 84 -7.92 -5.63 34.28
N ALA A 85 -7.70 -5.90 35.57
CA ALA A 85 -6.59 -6.71 36.04
C ALA A 85 -6.82 -8.20 35.75
N VAL A 86 -5.82 -8.85 35.16
CA VAL A 86 -5.74 -10.32 35.05
C VAL A 86 -5.13 -10.87 36.35
N PRO A 87 -5.74 -11.87 37.01
CA PRO A 87 -5.17 -12.49 38.21
C PRO A 87 -3.81 -13.16 37.94
N ALA A 88 -2.86 -13.07 38.87
CA ALA A 88 -1.51 -13.62 38.69
C ALA A 88 -1.51 -15.13 38.40
N ASN A 89 -2.33 -15.89 39.13
CA ASN A 89 -2.51 -17.33 38.96
C ASN A 89 -3.18 -17.72 37.62
N ALA A 90 -3.84 -16.79 36.92
CA ALA A 90 -4.37 -17.05 35.59
C ALA A 90 -3.24 -17.23 34.56
N TYR A 91 -2.15 -16.49 34.69
CA TYR A 91 -0.97 -16.67 33.82
C TYR A 91 -0.29 -18.02 34.06
N GLU A 92 -0.13 -18.42 35.33
CA GLU A 92 0.36 -19.75 35.70
C GLU A 92 -0.51 -20.86 35.09
N THR A 93 -1.83 -20.72 35.20
CA THR A 93 -2.81 -21.65 34.61
C THR A 93 -2.70 -21.72 33.08
N MET A 94 -2.50 -20.59 32.38
CA MET A 94 -2.29 -20.58 30.93
C MET A 94 -0.99 -21.26 30.52
N ILE A 95 0.11 -21.04 31.26
CA ILE A 95 1.40 -21.70 31.00
C ILE A 95 1.25 -23.22 31.16
N SER A 96 0.54 -23.69 32.21
CA SER A 96 0.27 -25.11 32.41
C SER A 96 -0.63 -25.72 31.33
N ASN A 97 -1.64 -24.99 30.84
CA ASN A 97 -2.64 -25.52 29.91
C ASN A 97 -2.24 -25.39 28.42
N HIS A 98 -1.38 -24.43 28.08
CA HIS A 98 -1.11 -24.02 26.69
C HIS A 98 0.39 -23.86 26.34
N GLY A 99 1.29 -24.08 27.31
CA GLY A 99 2.73 -23.96 27.10
C GLY A 99 3.26 -22.54 27.19
N ILE A 100 4.60 -22.42 27.23
CA ILE A 100 5.28 -21.14 27.44
C ILE A 100 5.31 -20.27 26.18
N GLU A 101 5.28 -20.88 24.99
CA GLU A 101 5.23 -20.21 23.68
C GLU A 101 3.91 -19.46 23.49
N TYR A 102 2.79 -20.06 23.92
CA TYR A 102 1.48 -19.39 23.96
C TYR A 102 1.54 -18.15 24.87
N TYR A 103 1.98 -18.33 26.11
CA TYR A 103 2.07 -17.27 27.10
C TYR A 103 2.98 -16.11 26.63
N GLN A 104 4.17 -16.42 26.12
CA GLN A 104 5.08 -15.40 25.58
C GLN A 104 4.45 -14.67 24.38
N SER A 105 3.77 -15.38 23.47
CA SER A 105 3.06 -14.78 22.33
C SER A 105 1.96 -13.81 22.78
N MET A 106 1.16 -14.22 23.77
CA MET A 106 0.10 -13.40 24.35
C MET A 106 0.64 -12.09 24.96
N ILE A 107 1.71 -12.17 25.77
CA ILE A 107 2.37 -11.00 26.37
C ILE A 107 2.98 -10.07 25.30
N LEU A 108 3.41 -10.60 24.14
CA LEU A 108 3.88 -9.78 23.02
C LEU A 108 2.73 -9.09 22.28
N MET A 109 1.58 -9.76 22.12
CA MET A 109 0.35 -9.13 21.61
C MET A 109 -0.11 -8.00 22.55
N GLU A 110 -0.06 -8.20 23.87
CA GLU A 110 -0.35 -7.13 24.84
C GLU A 110 0.56 -5.92 24.68
N LYS A 111 1.87 -6.12 24.47
CA LYS A 111 2.85 -5.03 24.20
C LYS A 111 2.58 -4.30 22.87
N LEU A 112 2.11 -5.00 21.84
CA LEU A 112 1.67 -4.36 20.58
C LEU A 112 0.41 -3.52 20.79
N VAL A 113 -0.53 -4.04 21.57
CA VAL A 113 -1.89 -3.49 21.71
C VAL A 113 -1.97 -2.38 22.76
N CYS A 114 -1.09 -2.37 23.77
CA CYS A 114 -1.09 -1.38 24.85
C CYS A 114 -0.96 0.07 24.35
N VAL A 115 -0.28 0.30 23.22
CA VAL A 115 -0.09 1.62 22.59
C VAL A 115 -1.43 2.33 22.27
N LEU A 116 -2.53 1.58 22.18
CA LEU A 116 -3.87 2.12 21.96
C LEU A 116 -4.52 2.70 23.23
N ASN A 117 -4.02 2.40 24.43
CA ASN A 117 -4.48 3.01 25.67
C ASN A 117 -3.30 3.71 26.38
N PRO A 118 -3.25 5.06 26.44
CA PRO A 118 -2.17 5.80 27.09
C PRO A 118 -1.91 5.41 28.56
N ASN A 119 -2.94 5.04 29.34
CA ASN A 119 -2.76 4.58 30.71
C ASN A 119 -2.05 3.22 30.78
N ALA A 120 -2.42 2.32 29.85
CA ALA A 120 -1.88 0.98 29.74
C ALA A 120 -0.44 1.01 29.18
N PHE A 121 -0.20 1.84 28.16
CA PHE A 121 1.15 2.13 27.65
C PHE A 121 2.07 2.72 28.74
N LYS A 122 1.55 3.66 29.56
CA LYS A 122 2.29 4.23 30.70
C LYS A 122 2.68 3.16 31.73
N LYS A 123 1.79 2.20 32.03
CA LYS A 123 2.07 1.07 32.96
C LYS A 123 3.24 0.19 32.48
N ILE A 124 3.44 0.03 31.17
CA ILE A 124 4.54 -0.81 30.61
C ILE A 124 5.83 0.01 30.39
N ASN A 125 5.73 1.24 29.87
CA ASN A 125 6.88 1.97 29.34
C ASN A 125 7.28 3.22 30.15
N ASN A 126 6.60 3.55 31.25
CA ASN A 126 6.79 4.76 32.08
C ASN A 126 6.66 6.11 31.34
N GLN A 127 6.41 6.12 30.03
CA GLN A 127 6.18 7.32 29.23
C GLN A 127 4.74 7.85 29.38
N VAL A 128 4.59 9.18 29.33
CA VAL A 128 3.34 9.87 29.73
C VAL A 128 2.62 10.56 28.56
N LYS A 129 3.26 10.73 27.39
CA LYS A 129 2.65 11.45 26.26
C LYS A 129 1.75 10.52 25.42
N PRO A 130 0.60 11.03 24.93
CA PRO A 130 -0.22 10.28 23.99
C PRO A 130 0.52 10.13 22.66
N ILE A 131 0.79 8.90 22.26
CA ILE A 131 1.34 8.60 20.93
C ILE A 131 0.27 8.95 19.90
N ASN A 132 0.58 9.84 18.97
CA ASN A 132 -0.30 10.16 17.85
C ASN A 132 -0.14 9.10 16.74
N LEU A 133 -0.59 7.87 17.00
CA LEU A 133 -0.55 6.79 16.02
C LEU A 133 -1.36 7.18 14.78
N ALA A 134 -0.83 6.87 13.60
CA ALA A 134 -1.63 6.95 12.39
C ALA A 134 -2.80 5.95 12.46
N LYS A 135 -4.00 6.40 12.10
CA LYS A 135 -5.25 5.59 12.01
C LYS A 135 -5.17 4.33 11.12
N SER A 136 -4.06 4.13 10.42
CA SER A 136 -3.74 2.91 9.67
C SER A 136 -3.03 1.86 10.51
N LEU A 137 -2.24 2.26 11.52
CA LEU A 137 -1.65 1.38 12.53
C LEU A 137 -2.70 0.99 13.57
N GLU A 138 -3.45 1.96 14.12
CA GLU A 138 -4.48 1.72 15.14
C GLU A 138 -5.44 0.57 14.75
N ARG A 139 -5.98 0.63 13.52
CA ARG A 139 -6.88 -0.41 12.98
C ARG A 139 -6.22 -1.79 12.87
N LYS A 140 -4.93 -1.89 12.57
CA LYS A 140 -4.21 -3.18 12.47
C LYS A 140 -3.97 -3.78 13.86
N LEU A 141 -3.63 -2.96 14.84
CA LEU A 141 -3.45 -3.38 16.23
C LEU A 141 -4.77 -3.83 16.86
N ILE A 142 -5.88 -3.16 16.55
CA ILE A 142 -7.24 -3.59 16.94
C ILE A 142 -7.57 -4.96 16.34
N SER A 143 -7.29 -5.20 15.05
CA SER A 143 -7.53 -6.52 14.46
C SER A 143 -6.62 -7.60 15.04
N LEU A 144 -5.34 -7.30 15.31
CA LEU A 144 -4.41 -8.21 15.98
C LEU A 144 -4.89 -8.56 17.40
N ALA A 145 -5.42 -7.58 18.16
CA ALA A 145 -6.06 -7.81 19.45
C ALA A 145 -7.32 -8.73 19.39
N SER A 146 -7.84 -8.98 18.19
CA SER A 146 -9.03 -9.81 17.94
C SER A 146 -8.67 -11.20 17.37
N CYS A 147 -7.40 -11.63 17.40
CA CYS A 147 -6.98 -12.93 16.87
C CYS A 147 -6.83 -14.00 17.97
N GLN A 148 -7.13 -15.26 17.67
CA GLN A 148 -6.99 -16.39 18.60
C GLN A 148 -5.70 -17.21 18.31
N LEU A 149 -4.70 -17.13 19.19
CA LEU A 149 -3.41 -17.82 19.06
C LEU A 149 -3.50 -19.35 19.00
N LEU A 150 -4.44 -19.97 19.72
CA LEU A 150 -4.57 -21.42 19.76
C LEU A 150 -5.13 -22.02 18.47
N GLU A 151 -5.93 -21.26 17.72
CA GLU A 151 -6.50 -21.70 16.45
C GLU A 151 -5.61 -21.30 15.27
N GLU A 152 -5.45 -22.21 14.31
CA GLU A 152 -4.57 -22.03 13.16
C GLU A 152 -4.95 -20.82 12.29
N LEU A 153 -6.25 -20.62 12.07
CA LEU A 153 -6.79 -19.45 11.37
C LEU A 153 -6.37 -18.13 12.04
N GLY A 154 -6.39 -18.09 13.38
CA GLY A 154 -5.95 -16.93 14.15
C GLY A 154 -4.43 -16.72 14.09
N ARG A 155 -3.62 -17.78 14.02
CA ARG A 155 -2.17 -17.67 13.76
C ARG A 155 -1.87 -17.14 12.36
N LYS A 156 -2.55 -17.64 11.32
CA LYS A 156 -2.49 -17.12 9.95
C LYS A 156 -2.86 -15.63 9.90
N ASP A 157 -3.96 -15.23 10.55
CA ASP A 157 -4.34 -13.81 10.62
C ASP A 157 -3.32 -12.96 11.43
N ILE A 158 -2.73 -13.44 12.53
CA ILE A 158 -1.66 -12.71 13.25
C ILE A 158 -0.47 -12.43 12.34
N ILE A 159 0.04 -13.43 11.61
CA ILE A 159 1.15 -13.28 10.65
C ILE A 159 0.82 -12.27 9.55
N LYS A 160 -0.38 -12.36 8.99
CA LYS A 160 -0.95 -11.44 8.01
C LYS A 160 -1.10 -10.01 8.57
N TYR A 161 -1.41 -9.84 9.85
CA TYR A 161 -1.42 -8.53 10.52
C TYR A 161 -0.01 -8.00 10.83
N ILE A 162 0.96 -8.86 11.16
CA ILE A 162 2.37 -8.50 11.32
C ILE A 162 2.95 -7.99 9.98
N ARG A 163 2.69 -8.70 8.86
CA ARG A 163 3.08 -8.23 7.50
C ARG A 163 2.49 -6.86 7.17
N LYS A 164 1.21 -6.66 7.46
CA LYS A 164 0.51 -5.37 7.31
C LYS A 164 1.06 -4.28 8.25
N LEU A 165 1.47 -4.62 9.47
CA LEU A 165 2.08 -3.69 10.43
C LEU A 165 3.47 -3.26 9.95
N GLY A 166 4.35 -4.21 9.59
CA GLY A 166 5.67 -3.93 9.03
C GLY A 166 5.62 -3.00 7.83
N GLU A 167 4.77 -3.30 6.84
CA GLU A 167 4.58 -2.41 5.68
C GLU A 167 4.18 -0.98 6.10
N ARG A 168 3.30 -0.82 7.09
CA ARG A 168 2.83 0.52 7.50
C ARG A 168 3.83 1.25 8.39
N ILE A 169 4.51 0.56 9.29
CA ILE A 169 5.56 1.13 10.16
C ILE A 169 6.69 1.67 9.30
N LEU A 170 7.13 0.89 8.31
CA LEU A 170 8.14 1.29 7.32
C LEU A 170 7.74 2.55 6.54
N LEU A 171 6.48 2.65 6.11
CA LEU A 171 5.92 3.85 5.47
C LEU A 171 5.92 5.07 6.41
N GLU A 172 5.57 4.92 7.70
CA GLU A 172 5.67 6.05 8.65
C GLU A 172 7.14 6.48 8.86
N LEU A 173 8.09 5.54 8.93
CA LEU A 173 9.52 5.87 9.05
C LEU A 173 10.01 6.71 7.87
N ILE A 174 9.72 6.31 6.62
CA ILE A 174 10.07 7.08 5.42
C ILE A 174 9.42 8.48 5.44
N LEU A 175 8.16 8.58 5.88
CA LEU A 175 7.44 9.86 6.03
C LEU A 175 7.98 10.74 7.17
N LEU A 176 8.58 10.15 8.21
CA LEU A 176 9.21 10.86 9.33
C LEU A 176 10.64 11.31 9.01
N MET A 177 11.42 10.49 8.28
CA MET A 177 12.78 10.84 7.84
C MET A 177 12.78 12.05 6.90
N LYS A 178 11.94 12.03 5.86
CA LYS A 178 11.93 13.09 4.85
C LYS A 178 11.21 14.37 5.32
N SER A 179 11.58 15.51 4.75
CA SER A 179 10.82 16.77 4.87
C SER A 179 9.63 16.80 3.89
N ARG A 180 8.63 17.63 4.21
CA ARG A 180 7.46 17.86 3.34
C ARG A 180 7.83 18.39 1.95
N GLN A 181 8.97 19.09 1.82
CA GLN A 181 9.41 19.64 0.54
C GLN A 181 10.21 18.63 -0.29
N GLN A 182 11.07 17.81 0.33
CA GLN A 182 11.78 16.73 -0.37
C GLN A 182 10.80 15.77 -1.06
N GLN A 183 9.74 15.33 -0.36
CA GLN A 183 8.70 14.45 -0.92
C GLN A 183 8.02 15.04 -2.18
N VAL A 184 7.86 16.37 -2.25
CA VAL A 184 7.30 17.06 -3.43
C VAL A 184 8.34 17.19 -4.54
N ASN A 185 9.57 17.56 -4.18
CA ASN A 185 10.68 17.69 -5.12
C ASN A 185 11.00 16.34 -5.81
N GLU A 186 10.88 15.23 -5.09
CA GLU A 186 11.01 13.85 -5.56
C GLU A 186 9.94 13.50 -6.60
N LEU A 187 8.65 13.82 -6.35
CA LEU A 187 7.58 13.64 -7.34
C LEU A 187 7.89 14.38 -8.65
N PHE A 188 8.30 15.65 -8.56
CA PHE A 188 8.65 16.41 -9.75
C PHE A 188 9.97 15.97 -10.39
N ALA A 189 10.89 15.34 -9.66
CA ALA A 189 12.09 14.71 -10.22
C ALA A 189 11.74 13.45 -11.01
N ALA A 190 10.88 12.57 -10.46
CA ALA A 190 10.36 11.38 -11.13
C ALA A 190 9.56 11.73 -12.41
N LEU A 191 8.74 12.79 -12.36
CA LEU A 191 8.07 13.29 -13.56
C LEU A 191 9.10 13.79 -14.62
N ARG A 192 10.12 14.55 -14.21
CA ARG A 192 11.15 15.06 -15.14
C ARG A 192 11.99 13.96 -15.77
N SER A 193 12.41 12.92 -15.03
CA SER A 193 13.20 11.80 -15.57
C SER A 193 12.41 11.01 -16.62
N LEU A 194 11.11 10.81 -16.41
CA LEU A 194 10.17 10.23 -17.37
C LEU A 194 9.81 11.17 -18.55
N LYS A 195 10.50 12.30 -18.72
CA LYS A 195 10.21 13.35 -19.73
C LYS A 195 8.74 13.80 -19.68
N CYS A 196 8.14 13.78 -18.49
CA CYS A 196 6.78 14.22 -18.20
C CYS A 196 6.78 15.60 -17.51
N GLN A 197 5.64 16.29 -17.55
CA GLN A 197 5.46 17.55 -16.83
C GLN A 197 4.02 17.67 -16.32
N LEU A 198 3.90 18.06 -15.05
CA LEU A 198 2.66 18.45 -14.40
C LEU A 198 2.78 19.96 -14.09
N PHE A 199 1.82 20.75 -14.56
CA PHE A 199 1.73 22.18 -14.25
C PHE A 199 0.96 22.43 -12.94
N GLY A 200 1.02 23.66 -12.43
CA GLY A 200 0.19 24.07 -11.29
C GLY A 200 -1.32 23.92 -11.59
N PRO A 201 -2.17 23.65 -10.59
CA PRO A 201 -3.55 23.17 -10.78
C PRO A 201 -4.39 23.95 -11.81
N LYS A 202 -4.40 25.28 -11.75
CA LYS A 202 -5.15 26.16 -12.67
C LYS A 202 -4.72 25.94 -14.13
N LEU A 203 -3.41 26.03 -14.40
CA LEU A 203 -2.86 25.86 -15.75
C LEU A 203 -3.00 24.43 -16.26
N GLN A 204 -2.82 23.43 -15.38
CA GLN A 204 -3.02 22.02 -15.75
C GLN A 204 -4.48 21.75 -16.15
N GLU A 205 -5.46 22.25 -15.40
CA GLU A 205 -6.89 22.15 -15.71
C GLU A 205 -7.22 22.82 -17.05
N MET A 206 -6.65 24.00 -17.32
CA MET A 206 -6.81 24.71 -18.60
C MET A 206 -6.25 23.92 -19.78
N ILE A 207 -5.01 23.43 -19.68
CA ILE A 207 -4.36 22.59 -20.70
C ILE A 207 -5.17 21.32 -20.96
N MET A 208 -5.67 20.67 -19.90
CA MET A 208 -6.49 19.47 -19.99
C MET A 208 -7.82 19.73 -20.71
N ARG A 209 -8.50 20.85 -20.43
CA ARG A 209 -9.77 21.20 -21.10
C ARG A 209 -9.57 21.53 -22.57
N LEU A 210 -8.50 22.25 -22.92
CA LEU A 210 -8.13 22.49 -24.32
C LEU A 210 -7.84 21.16 -25.04
N LEU A 211 -6.99 20.30 -24.45
CA LEU A 211 -6.68 18.97 -24.98
C LEU A 211 -7.92 18.10 -25.20
N TYR A 212 -8.82 18.04 -24.22
CA TYR A 212 -10.03 17.25 -24.32
C TYR A 212 -10.93 17.73 -25.47
N ASN A 213 -11.18 19.05 -25.53
CA ASN A 213 -12.07 19.61 -26.56
C ASN A 213 -11.56 19.35 -27.98
N ILE A 214 -10.24 19.45 -28.22
CA ILE A 214 -9.63 19.13 -29.53
C ILE A 214 -9.76 17.64 -29.86
N MET A 215 -9.41 16.77 -28.90
CA MET A 215 -9.23 15.34 -29.17
C MET A 215 -10.54 14.52 -29.10
N ASN A 216 -11.59 15.08 -28.50
CA ASN A 216 -12.91 14.42 -28.35
C ASN A 216 -13.68 14.30 -29.68
N GLU A 217 -13.33 15.07 -30.70
CA GLU A 217 -13.89 14.95 -32.05
C GLU A 217 -13.36 13.71 -32.80
N GLY A 218 -12.48 12.92 -32.19
CA GLY A 218 -11.96 11.65 -32.72
C GLY A 218 -10.79 11.80 -33.68
N GLU A 219 -10.29 13.02 -33.89
CA GLU A 219 -9.18 13.32 -34.80
C GLU A 219 -7.88 12.57 -34.44
N ARG A 220 -7.06 12.32 -35.47
CA ARG A 220 -5.74 11.68 -35.37
C ARG A 220 -4.64 12.73 -35.53
N ILE A 221 -4.24 13.37 -34.43
CA ILE A 221 -3.37 14.56 -34.46
C ILE A 221 -1.93 14.19 -34.09
N SER A 222 -0.94 14.68 -34.84
CA SER A 222 0.48 14.47 -34.49
C SER A 222 0.86 15.25 -33.22
N ARG A 223 1.72 14.68 -32.37
CA ARG A 223 2.19 15.35 -31.14
C ARG A 223 2.76 16.75 -31.40
N LYS A 224 3.46 16.97 -32.52
CA LYS A 224 4.00 18.28 -32.92
C LYS A 224 2.88 19.28 -33.22
N THR A 225 1.89 18.86 -34.02
CA THR A 225 0.71 19.68 -34.37
C THR A 225 -0.08 20.05 -33.12
N LEU A 226 -0.38 19.08 -32.25
CA LEU A 226 -1.15 19.27 -31.02
C LEU A 226 -0.43 20.23 -30.05
N THR A 227 0.89 20.09 -29.90
CA THR A 227 1.72 20.98 -29.08
C THR A 227 1.65 22.43 -29.57
N ALA A 228 1.83 22.66 -30.88
CA ALA A 228 1.81 24.00 -31.46
C ALA A 228 0.42 24.65 -31.37
N TYR A 229 -0.65 23.89 -31.63
CA TYR A 229 -2.03 24.36 -31.49
C TYR A 229 -2.34 24.78 -30.05
N LEU A 230 -1.97 23.97 -29.06
CA LEU A 230 -2.22 24.30 -27.65
C LEU A 230 -1.54 25.60 -27.22
N ILE A 231 -0.30 25.84 -27.65
CA ILE A 231 0.42 27.08 -27.33
C ILE A 231 -0.27 28.29 -27.96
N HIS A 232 -0.61 28.22 -29.25
CA HIS A 232 -1.40 29.27 -29.90
C HIS A 232 -2.74 29.56 -29.19
N GLN A 233 -3.42 28.52 -28.68
CA GLN A 233 -4.66 28.69 -27.93
C GLN A 233 -4.47 29.24 -26.51
N LEU A 234 -3.33 28.97 -25.86
CA LEU A 234 -2.96 29.52 -24.57
C LEU A 234 -2.55 31.00 -24.71
N ASP A 235 -1.67 31.32 -25.66
CA ASP A 235 -1.21 32.70 -25.92
C ASP A 235 -2.31 33.60 -26.50
N GLY A 236 -3.34 33.01 -27.13
CA GLY A 236 -4.54 33.73 -27.55
C GLY A 236 -5.49 34.09 -26.39
N ARG A 237 -5.64 33.21 -25.38
CA ARG A 237 -6.72 33.30 -24.38
C ARG A 237 -6.26 33.56 -22.93
N PHE A 238 -5.00 33.29 -22.61
CA PHE A 238 -4.49 33.15 -21.24
C PHE A 238 -3.04 33.68 -21.08
N LYS A 239 -2.76 34.87 -21.64
CA LYS A 239 -1.39 35.40 -21.81
C LYS A 239 -0.55 35.50 -20.53
N GLU A 240 -1.15 35.81 -19.39
CA GLU A 240 -0.40 35.90 -18.13
C GLU A 240 -0.10 34.51 -17.55
N GLU A 241 -0.98 33.52 -17.73
CA GLU A 241 -0.72 32.13 -17.39
C GLU A 241 0.20 31.40 -18.40
N SER A 242 0.25 31.83 -19.66
CA SER A 242 1.03 31.19 -20.74
C SER A 242 2.45 31.73 -20.91
N LYS A 243 2.74 32.91 -20.34
CA LYS A 243 3.95 33.73 -20.50
C LYS A 243 5.30 32.99 -20.50
N ASN A 244 5.42 31.89 -19.76
CA ASN A 244 6.63 31.08 -19.59
C ASN A 244 6.48 29.63 -20.09
N ILE A 245 5.51 29.34 -20.96
CA ILE A 245 5.26 28.01 -21.54
C ILE A 245 6.11 27.81 -22.81
N SER A 246 6.51 26.56 -23.08
CA SER A 246 7.30 26.19 -24.25
C SER A 246 6.74 24.96 -24.95
N ASN A 247 7.09 24.77 -26.23
CA ASN A 247 6.80 23.54 -26.97
C ASN A 247 7.27 22.29 -26.18
N THR A 248 8.43 22.39 -25.53
CA THR A 248 8.97 21.32 -24.68
C THR A 248 8.08 21.04 -23.47
N SER A 249 7.59 22.04 -22.75
CA SER A 249 6.80 21.82 -21.53
C SER A 249 5.38 21.30 -21.83
N ILE A 250 4.71 21.80 -22.86
CA ILE A 250 3.44 21.22 -23.35
C ILE A 250 3.66 19.80 -23.89
N GLY A 251 4.72 19.59 -24.67
CA GLY A 251 5.10 18.27 -25.16
C GLY A 251 5.34 17.24 -24.03
N ARG A 252 5.89 17.68 -22.90
CA ARG A 252 6.07 16.86 -21.68
C ARG A 252 4.75 16.62 -20.91
N ALA A 253 3.79 17.56 -20.93
CA ALA A 253 2.45 17.30 -20.38
C ALA A 253 1.65 16.29 -21.23
N ILE A 254 1.78 16.34 -22.56
CA ILE A 254 1.23 15.31 -23.45
C ILE A 254 1.87 13.94 -23.18
N GLN A 255 3.17 13.88 -22.86
CA GLN A 255 3.86 12.63 -22.50
C GLN A 255 3.23 11.93 -21.29
N LEU A 256 2.82 12.70 -20.28
CA LEU A 256 2.20 12.20 -19.05
C LEU A 256 0.83 11.57 -19.34
N LEU A 257 0.08 12.10 -20.31
CA LEU A 257 -1.20 11.56 -20.76
C LEU A 257 -1.04 10.31 -21.64
N VAL A 258 0.02 10.24 -22.45
CA VAL A 258 0.42 9.00 -23.13
C VAL A 258 0.77 7.92 -22.10
N ARG A 259 1.53 8.24 -21.03
CA ARG A 259 1.80 7.31 -19.91
C ARG A 259 0.52 6.92 -19.15
N GLY A 260 -0.43 7.85 -19.01
CA GLY A 260 -1.78 7.58 -18.50
C GLY A 260 -2.66 6.72 -19.40
N SER A 261 -2.17 6.30 -20.58
CA SER A 261 -2.90 5.56 -21.59
C SER A 261 -4.16 6.27 -22.11
N CYS A 262 -4.16 7.61 -22.14
CA CYS A 262 -5.29 8.40 -22.64
C CYS A 262 -5.46 8.29 -24.15
N PHE A 263 -4.36 8.02 -24.85
CA PHE A 263 -4.31 8.02 -26.31
C PHE A 263 -4.02 6.61 -26.86
N GLU A 264 -4.59 6.34 -28.02
CA GLU A 264 -4.06 5.39 -28.99
C GLU A 264 -2.88 6.05 -29.72
N VAL A 265 -1.78 5.34 -29.90
CA VAL A 265 -0.56 5.83 -30.57
C VAL A 265 -0.45 5.11 -31.91
N ILE A 266 -0.71 5.82 -33.00
CA ILE A 266 -0.79 5.26 -34.35
C ILE A 266 0.53 5.58 -35.07
N PRO A 267 1.38 4.58 -35.40
CA PRO A 267 2.64 4.79 -36.11
C PRO A 267 2.40 5.29 -37.54
N ARG A 268 3.46 5.82 -38.18
CA ARG A 268 3.45 6.26 -39.59
C ARG A 268 4.81 6.03 -40.23
N ASP A 269 4.81 5.63 -41.49
CA ASP A 269 6.03 5.39 -42.29
C ASP A 269 6.85 6.67 -42.51
N LYS A 270 6.20 7.85 -42.43
CA LYS A 270 6.83 9.16 -42.61
C LYS A 270 6.33 10.16 -41.56
N GLY A 271 7.26 10.59 -40.70
CA GLY A 271 7.02 11.53 -39.61
C GLY A 271 6.43 10.88 -38.35
N GLY A 272 6.56 11.56 -37.20
CA GLY A 272 6.19 10.99 -35.90
C GLY A 272 4.71 10.59 -35.77
N SER A 273 4.44 9.64 -34.88
CA SER A 273 3.13 9.01 -34.65
C SER A 273 1.99 10.00 -34.41
N LEU A 274 0.78 9.60 -34.82
CA LEU A 274 -0.46 10.29 -34.50
C LEU A 274 -0.97 9.82 -33.13
N LEU A 275 -1.68 10.71 -32.45
CA LEU A 275 -2.45 10.41 -31.24
C LEU A 275 -3.93 10.49 -31.59
N LYS A 276 -4.73 9.55 -31.08
CA LYS A 276 -6.20 9.60 -31.07
C LYS A 276 -6.66 9.43 -29.62
N LEU A 277 -7.70 10.14 -29.17
CA LEU A 277 -8.30 9.85 -27.85
C LEU A 277 -8.93 8.44 -27.88
N LYS A 278 -8.76 7.65 -26.82
CA LYS A 278 -9.40 6.33 -26.73
C LYS A 278 -10.90 6.46 -26.48
N ASP A 279 -11.70 5.64 -27.16
CA ASP A 279 -13.18 5.68 -27.12
C ASP A 279 -13.79 5.26 -25.76
N GLU A 280 -12.95 4.78 -24.84
CA GLU A 280 -13.28 4.56 -23.42
C GLU A 280 -13.35 5.86 -22.61
N ILE A 281 -12.81 6.98 -23.12
CA ILE A 281 -12.78 8.30 -22.48
C ILE A 281 -13.84 9.19 -23.13
N ARG A 282 -15.03 9.19 -22.53
CA ARG A 282 -16.27 9.79 -23.07
C ARG A 282 -16.65 11.12 -22.43
N ASN A 283 -15.89 11.58 -21.44
CA ASN A 283 -16.07 12.87 -20.79
C ASN A 283 -14.74 13.40 -20.22
N TYR A 284 -14.74 14.69 -19.89
CA TYR A 284 -13.59 15.37 -19.30
C TYR A 284 -13.16 14.73 -17.96
N GLU A 285 -14.11 14.26 -17.16
CA GLU A 285 -13.88 13.69 -15.84
C GLU A 285 -13.08 12.38 -15.92
N GLN A 286 -13.33 11.55 -16.93
CA GLN A 286 -12.55 10.34 -17.23
C GLN A 286 -11.15 10.69 -17.74
N PHE A 287 -11.02 11.70 -18.61
CA PHE A 287 -9.71 12.19 -19.09
C PHE A 287 -8.86 12.73 -17.93
N ARG A 288 -9.49 13.46 -17.01
CA ARG A 288 -8.89 13.97 -15.78
C ARG A 288 -8.48 12.85 -14.82
N GLN A 289 -9.34 11.84 -14.62
CA GLN A 289 -9.01 10.66 -13.82
C GLN A 289 -7.79 9.90 -14.34
N LYS A 290 -7.61 9.81 -15.67
CA LYS A 290 -6.43 9.19 -16.28
C LYS A 290 -5.15 9.97 -16.00
N LEU A 291 -5.20 11.32 -15.99
CA LEU A 291 -4.07 12.16 -15.57
C LEU A 291 -3.71 11.93 -14.10
N ASP A 292 -4.69 12.05 -13.19
CA ASP A 292 -4.45 11.91 -11.75
C ASP A 292 -3.85 10.51 -11.45
N ALA A 293 -4.40 9.47 -12.08
CA ALA A 293 -3.91 8.11 -11.99
C ALA A 293 -2.49 7.93 -12.56
N ALA A 294 -2.12 8.64 -13.63
CA ALA A 294 -0.78 8.61 -14.19
C ALA A 294 0.25 9.19 -13.20
N VAL A 295 -0.05 10.33 -12.57
CA VAL A 295 0.85 10.94 -11.56
C VAL A 295 0.98 10.05 -10.32
N ILE A 296 -0.12 9.45 -9.84
CA ILE A 296 -0.08 8.53 -8.70
C ILE A 296 0.72 7.25 -9.04
N LYS A 297 0.60 6.71 -10.26
CA LYS A 297 1.45 5.59 -10.72
C LYS A 297 2.93 5.95 -10.73
N VAL A 298 3.31 7.11 -11.27
CA VAL A 298 4.70 7.59 -11.23
C VAL A 298 5.23 7.72 -9.80
N ALA A 299 4.39 8.14 -8.84
CA ALA A 299 4.80 8.15 -7.44
C ALA A 299 5.04 6.74 -6.87
N PHE A 300 4.21 5.75 -7.19
CA PHE A 300 4.47 4.37 -6.78
C PHE A 300 5.71 3.77 -7.45
N GLU A 301 5.94 4.06 -8.74
CA GLU A 301 7.12 3.60 -9.50
C GLU A 301 8.44 4.10 -8.91
N TYR A 302 8.47 5.31 -8.34
CA TYR A 302 9.64 5.95 -7.75
C TYR A 302 9.61 5.99 -6.20
N ASP A 303 8.76 5.16 -5.57
CA ASP A 303 8.51 5.07 -4.11
C ASP A 303 8.27 6.42 -3.40
N VAL A 304 7.73 7.41 -4.11
CA VAL A 304 7.45 8.75 -3.58
C VAL A 304 6.24 8.72 -2.66
N HIS A 305 6.40 9.21 -1.43
CA HIS A 305 5.40 9.07 -0.38
C HIS A 305 4.83 10.44 0.05
N LEU A 306 3.54 10.63 -0.21
CA LEU A 306 2.79 11.87 0.07
C LEU A 306 1.48 11.56 0.78
N LYS A 307 1.07 12.45 1.70
CA LYS A 307 -0.26 12.41 2.34
C LYS A 307 -1.35 12.81 1.34
N VAL A 308 -2.56 12.29 1.52
CA VAL A 308 -3.70 12.48 0.60
C VAL A 308 -4.11 13.94 0.45
N GLU A 309 -4.03 14.71 1.53
CA GLU A 309 -4.32 16.14 1.53
C GLU A 309 -3.31 16.90 0.67
N LYS A 310 -2.04 16.47 0.68
CA LYS A 310 -0.99 17.06 -0.16
C LYS A 310 -1.13 16.63 -1.63
N TRP A 311 -1.62 15.41 -1.91
CA TRP A 311 -2.04 15.01 -3.25
C TRP A 311 -3.14 15.92 -3.80
N SER A 312 -4.16 16.21 -2.99
CA SER A 312 -5.25 17.13 -3.36
C SER A 312 -4.71 18.53 -3.66
N LEU A 313 -3.84 19.08 -2.81
CA LEU A 313 -3.21 20.39 -3.04
C LEU A 313 -2.33 20.43 -4.30
N ILE A 314 -1.57 19.37 -4.62
CA ILE A 314 -0.72 19.32 -5.82
C ILE A 314 -1.55 19.24 -7.11
N LEU A 315 -2.61 18.45 -7.12
CA LEU A 315 -3.42 18.19 -8.33
C LEU A 315 -4.56 19.20 -8.55
N TYR A 316 -5.06 19.82 -7.48
CA TYR A 316 -6.28 20.67 -7.51
C TYR A 316 -6.16 21.99 -6.77
N GLY A 317 -5.12 22.21 -5.96
CA GLY A 317 -4.94 23.46 -5.20
C GLY A 317 -5.80 23.59 -3.94
N SER A 318 -6.76 22.68 -3.71
CA SER A 318 -7.58 22.60 -2.50
C SER A 318 -7.52 21.19 -1.88
N THR A 319 -8.14 21.00 -0.71
CA THR A 319 -8.24 19.70 -0.04
C THR A 319 -9.51 18.91 -0.37
N ASP A 320 -10.46 19.48 -1.13
CA ASP A 320 -11.80 18.89 -1.36
C ASP A 320 -11.77 17.55 -2.09
N LYS A 321 -10.74 17.31 -2.90
CA LYS A 321 -10.58 16.08 -3.68
C LYS A 321 -9.92 14.95 -2.88
N SER A 322 -9.59 15.17 -1.60
CA SER A 322 -8.90 14.18 -0.76
C SER A 322 -9.64 12.83 -0.67
N GLN A 323 -10.97 12.80 -0.53
CA GLN A 323 -11.70 11.52 -0.45
C GLN A 323 -11.64 10.72 -1.77
N TYR A 324 -11.79 11.41 -2.90
CA TYR A 324 -11.65 10.84 -4.25
C TYR A 324 -10.23 10.31 -4.47
N LEU A 325 -9.22 11.12 -4.13
CA LEU A 325 -7.81 10.73 -4.26
C LEU A 325 -7.44 9.58 -3.32
N ASN A 326 -7.98 9.51 -2.09
CA ASN A 326 -7.78 8.35 -1.23
C ASN A 326 -8.30 7.07 -1.91
N SER A 327 -9.52 7.09 -2.46
CA SER A 327 -10.09 5.93 -3.17
C SER A 327 -9.27 5.55 -4.40
N MET A 328 -8.75 6.53 -5.15
CA MET A 328 -7.86 6.29 -6.29
C MET A 328 -6.51 5.70 -5.85
N ILE A 329 -5.88 6.24 -4.81
CA ILE A 329 -4.60 5.76 -4.25
C ILE A 329 -4.77 4.34 -3.68
N ASP A 330 -5.91 4.04 -3.04
CA ASP A 330 -6.21 2.68 -2.55
C ASP A 330 -6.43 1.68 -3.69
N LYS A 331 -7.07 2.08 -4.80
CA LYS A 331 -7.28 1.25 -6.00
C LYS A 331 -6.02 1.05 -6.85
N LEU A 332 -5.13 2.03 -6.90
CA LEU A 332 -3.92 2.01 -7.73
C LEU A 332 -2.69 1.44 -7.00
N ARG A 333 -2.79 1.15 -5.70
CA ARG A 333 -1.68 0.63 -4.90
C ARG A 333 -1.22 -0.74 -5.43
N PRO A 334 0.04 -0.91 -5.84
CA PRO A 334 0.59 -2.22 -6.19
C PRO A 334 0.48 -3.21 -5.03
N ALA A 335 0.35 -4.50 -5.36
CA ALA A 335 0.51 -5.56 -4.37
C ALA A 335 1.97 -5.59 -3.85
N CYS A 336 2.15 -5.88 -2.56
CA CYS A 336 3.45 -6.11 -1.91
C CYS A 336 4.50 -4.97 -2.03
N LEU A 337 4.14 -3.74 -1.62
CA LEU A 337 5.06 -2.59 -1.52
C LEU A 337 6.11 -2.69 -0.38
N LEU A 338 6.22 -3.82 0.33
CA LEU A 338 7.19 -3.99 1.42
C LEU A 338 8.63 -4.10 0.87
N ASN A 339 8.84 -4.85 -0.22
CA ASN A 339 10.16 -5.03 -0.83
C ASN A 339 10.75 -3.71 -1.39
N SER A 340 9.93 -2.91 -2.09
CA SER A 340 10.35 -1.64 -2.68
C SER A 340 10.74 -0.63 -1.60
N ARG A 341 9.90 -0.45 -0.58
CA ARG A 341 10.18 0.42 0.57
C ARG A 341 11.39 -0.02 1.37
N LEU A 342 11.62 -1.33 1.49
CA LEU A 342 12.77 -1.85 2.23
C LEU A 342 14.08 -1.56 1.50
N LYS A 343 14.10 -1.68 0.17
CA LYS A 343 15.22 -1.23 -0.67
C LYS A 343 15.41 0.29 -0.56
N HIS A 344 14.34 1.06 -0.72
CA HIS A 344 14.38 2.53 -0.67
C HIS A 344 14.89 3.06 0.68
N ILE A 345 14.35 2.59 1.81
CA ILE A 345 14.84 3.02 3.13
C ILE A 345 16.29 2.59 3.35
N SER A 346 16.72 1.44 2.83
CA SER A 346 18.10 0.97 2.97
C SER A 346 19.08 1.89 2.23
N CYS A 347 18.73 2.36 1.02
CA CYS A 347 19.50 3.38 0.31
C CYS A 347 19.55 4.69 1.10
N THR A 348 18.40 5.25 1.49
CA THR A 348 18.35 6.52 2.26
C THR A 348 19.11 6.42 3.59
N LEU A 349 19.01 5.29 4.31
CA LEU A 349 19.75 5.08 5.55
C LEU A 349 21.25 4.88 5.34
N ASN A 350 21.71 4.43 4.17
CA ASN A 350 23.13 4.32 3.86
C ASN A 350 23.76 5.69 3.54
N GLU A 351 23.00 6.58 2.92
CA GLU A 351 23.39 7.97 2.61
C GLU A 351 23.42 8.87 3.86
N GLU A 352 22.45 8.71 4.77
CA GLU A 352 22.31 9.54 5.98
C GLU A 352 23.25 9.12 7.14
N VAL A 353 23.83 10.09 7.85
CA VAL A 353 24.82 9.83 8.93
C VAL A 353 24.33 10.36 10.28
N GLY A 354 24.26 9.49 11.28
CA GLY A 354 24.01 9.87 12.68
C GLY A 354 23.44 8.74 13.54
N LYS A 355 23.49 8.92 14.87
CA LYS A 355 22.92 7.99 15.86
C LYS A 355 21.48 7.50 15.55
N PRO A 356 20.50 8.38 15.23
CA PRO A 356 19.13 7.92 14.95
C PRO A 356 19.04 7.03 13.69
N PHE A 357 19.79 7.34 12.63
CA PHE A 357 19.82 6.51 11.43
C PHE A 357 20.55 5.19 11.68
N GLN A 358 21.60 5.18 12.50
CA GLN A 358 22.28 3.96 12.94
C GLN A 358 21.35 3.02 13.73
N ALA A 359 20.41 3.56 14.53
CA ALA A 359 19.38 2.76 15.19
C ALA A 359 18.42 2.14 14.16
N LEU A 360 17.89 2.93 13.22
CA LEU A 360 16.99 2.43 12.16
C LEU A 360 17.65 1.36 11.27
N ARG A 361 18.95 1.47 10.96
CA ARG A 361 19.69 0.45 10.19
C ARG A 361 19.62 -0.95 10.83
N LYS A 362 19.57 -1.04 12.17
CA LYS A 362 19.45 -2.33 12.88
C LYS A 362 18.10 -3.03 12.67
N LEU A 363 17.06 -2.28 12.27
CA LEU A 363 15.73 -2.81 12.00
C LEU A 363 15.61 -3.42 10.59
N ILE A 364 16.56 -3.18 9.68
CA ILE A 364 16.48 -3.65 8.29
C ILE A 364 16.37 -5.18 8.21
N PRO A 365 17.16 -6.01 8.94
CA PRO A 365 16.95 -7.45 9.03
C PRO A 365 15.56 -7.84 9.57
N GLN A 366 14.98 -7.04 10.47
CA GLN A 366 13.66 -7.30 11.04
C GLN A 366 12.55 -7.07 10.00
N PHE A 367 12.66 -6.01 9.20
CA PHE A 367 11.76 -5.81 8.06
C PHE A 367 11.94 -6.89 6.98
N SER A 368 13.16 -7.37 6.72
CA SER A 368 13.39 -8.52 5.83
C SER A 368 12.69 -9.79 6.32
N ARG A 369 12.76 -10.09 7.62
CA ARG A 369 12.06 -11.25 8.22
C ARG A 369 10.55 -11.16 8.05
N ILE A 370 9.96 -9.96 8.13
CA ILE A 370 8.53 -9.74 7.84
C ILE A 370 8.23 -9.88 6.33
N GLU A 371 9.15 -9.43 5.47
CA GLU A 371 8.99 -9.45 4.00
C GLU A 371 8.97 -10.87 3.42
N MET A 372 9.67 -11.80 4.06
CA MET A 372 9.66 -13.23 3.73
C MET A 372 8.40 -14.00 4.20
N LEU A 373 7.52 -13.41 5.02
CA LEU A 373 6.31 -14.10 5.51
C LEU A 373 5.24 -14.22 4.41
N ASN A 374 4.92 -15.43 3.96
CA ASN A 374 3.72 -15.67 3.15
C ASN A 374 2.48 -15.74 4.08
N PRO A 375 1.43 -14.91 3.89
CA PRO A 375 0.25 -14.92 4.75
C PRO A 375 -0.60 -16.18 4.75
N ASP A 376 -0.45 -17.03 3.74
CA ASP A 376 -1.30 -18.20 3.50
C ASP A 376 -0.66 -19.52 4.01
N ASP A 377 0.63 -19.50 4.38
CA ASP A 377 1.36 -20.63 4.98
C ASP A 377 0.86 -20.97 6.40
N GLU A 378 1.18 -22.17 6.88
CA GLU A 378 0.94 -22.59 8.26
C GLU A 378 2.10 -22.21 9.19
N TYR A 379 1.76 -21.71 10.37
CA TYR A 379 2.70 -21.24 11.37
C TYR A 379 2.38 -21.85 12.74
N ASP A 380 3.42 -22.34 13.42
CA ASP A 380 3.34 -22.81 14.79
C ASP A 380 3.42 -21.65 15.80
N LEU A 381 3.25 -21.94 17.09
CA LEU A 381 3.35 -20.92 18.13
C LEU A 381 4.78 -20.36 18.27
N ALA A 382 5.82 -21.15 18.00
CA ALA A 382 7.21 -20.69 18.08
C ALA A 382 7.51 -19.59 17.04
N LYS A 383 7.09 -19.80 15.79
CA LYS A 383 7.27 -18.83 14.69
C LYS A 383 6.34 -17.63 14.82
N VAL A 384 5.10 -17.82 15.29
CA VAL A 384 4.21 -16.69 15.62
C VAL A 384 4.83 -15.83 16.73
N LYS A 385 5.37 -16.44 17.79
CA LYS A 385 6.10 -15.72 18.85
C LYS A 385 7.29 -14.93 18.29
N GLU A 386 8.14 -15.58 17.50
CA GLU A 386 9.31 -14.96 16.87
C GLU A 386 8.92 -13.71 16.07
N MET A 387 7.84 -13.78 15.27
CA MET A 387 7.39 -12.64 14.47
C MET A 387 6.64 -11.58 15.29
N LEU A 388 6.07 -11.92 16.44
CA LEU A 388 5.54 -10.96 17.41
C LEU A 388 6.65 -10.19 18.14
N GLU A 389 7.78 -10.84 18.48
CA GLU A 389 8.99 -10.17 19.01
C GLU A 389 9.50 -9.13 18.01
N VAL A 390 9.64 -9.54 16.74
CA VAL A 390 10.00 -8.66 15.62
C VAL A 390 9.02 -7.48 15.46
N ALA A 391 7.72 -7.73 15.55
CA ALA A 391 6.69 -6.70 15.43
C ALA A 391 6.74 -5.67 16.58
N VAL A 392 7.03 -6.12 17.82
CA VAL A 392 7.20 -5.24 18.98
C VAL A 392 8.41 -4.33 18.77
N GLU A 393 9.55 -4.89 18.34
CA GLU A 393 10.80 -4.14 18.10
C GLU A 393 10.60 -3.01 17.08
N ILE A 394 10.05 -3.31 15.89
CA ILE A 394 9.86 -2.28 14.85
C ILE A 394 8.80 -1.25 15.22
N LEU A 395 7.77 -1.63 15.99
CA LEU A 395 6.75 -0.68 16.47
C LEU A 395 7.36 0.27 17.49
N TYR A 396 8.04 -0.26 18.52
CA TYR A 396 8.64 0.54 19.58
C TYR A 396 9.73 1.47 19.05
N ALA A 397 10.53 1.04 18.08
CA ALA A 397 11.51 1.90 17.44
C ALA A 397 10.88 3.04 16.62
N LEU A 398 9.71 2.82 15.98
CA LEU A 398 8.93 3.91 15.39
C LEU A 398 8.40 4.89 16.45
N LEU A 399 7.96 4.40 17.62
CA LEU A 399 7.53 5.26 18.73
C LEU A 399 8.69 6.17 19.19
N GLU A 400 9.84 5.57 19.51
CA GLU A 400 11.05 6.28 19.93
C GLU A 400 11.52 7.31 18.87
N TYR A 401 11.57 6.91 17.60
CA TYR A 401 11.97 7.79 16.51
C TYR A 401 10.98 8.96 16.33
N SER A 402 9.67 8.70 16.47
CA SER A 402 8.64 9.73 16.39
C SER A 402 8.72 10.74 17.53
N GLU A 403 9.10 10.33 18.75
CA GLU A 403 9.29 11.25 19.86
C GLU A 403 10.52 12.15 19.65
N HIS A 404 11.65 11.58 19.21
CA HIS A 404 12.88 12.33 18.97
C HIS A 404 12.74 13.35 17.82
N PHE A 405 12.13 12.95 16.69
CA PHE A 405 12.00 13.83 15.52
C PHE A 405 10.75 14.72 15.54
N GLY A 406 9.70 14.37 16.30
CA GLY A 406 8.52 15.22 16.49
C GLY A 406 8.91 16.56 17.14
N LYS A 407 9.63 16.50 18.26
CA LYS A 407 10.17 17.67 18.98
C LYS A 407 10.98 18.61 18.05
N ALA A 408 11.76 18.04 17.12
CA ALA A 408 12.56 18.79 16.16
C ALA A 408 11.76 19.31 14.93
N LYS A 409 10.59 18.72 14.62
CA LYS A 409 9.69 19.19 13.55
C LYS A 409 8.74 20.29 14.03
N ASP A 410 8.43 20.38 15.31
CA ASP A 410 7.59 21.45 15.86
C ASP A 410 8.35 22.78 15.93
N GLN A 411 9.58 22.80 16.48
CA GLN A 411 10.47 23.97 16.51
C GLN A 411 10.82 24.54 15.11
N ARG A 412 10.68 23.73 14.06
CA ARG A 412 10.87 24.15 12.65
C ARG A 412 9.58 24.58 11.94
N GLN A 413 8.42 24.50 12.60
CA GLN A 413 7.12 24.91 12.04
C GLN A 413 6.65 26.28 12.55
N GLU A 414 7.03 26.69 13.76
CA GLU A 414 6.72 28.04 14.27
C GLU A 414 7.39 29.17 13.47
N ASN A 415 8.45 28.85 12.71
CA ASN A 415 9.21 29.79 11.88
C ASN A 415 8.94 29.66 10.36
N ALA A 416 7.86 28.96 9.96
CA ALA A 416 7.51 28.78 8.55
C ALA A 416 6.28 29.64 8.19
N PRO A 417 6.36 30.57 7.20
CA PRO A 417 5.21 31.36 6.78
C PRO A 417 4.11 30.45 6.19
N THR A 418 2.85 30.79 6.47
CA THR A 418 1.67 29.98 6.12
C THR A 418 1.39 29.89 4.62
N ASP A 419 1.91 30.81 3.82
CA ASP A 419 1.68 30.90 2.38
C ASP A 419 2.60 29.96 1.59
N VAL A 420 2.28 28.67 1.60
CA VAL A 420 2.92 27.68 0.72
C VAL A 420 2.35 27.82 -0.71
N VAL A 421 2.67 28.95 -1.35
CA VAL A 421 2.56 29.11 -2.80
C VAL A 421 3.48 28.07 -3.43
N VAL A 422 2.90 27.08 -4.12
CA VAL A 422 3.67 26.08 -4.87
C VAL A 422 4.11 26.69 -6.19
N ASN A 423 5.02 27.66 -6.11
CA ASN A 423 5.87 28.00 -7.24
C ASN A 423 6.75 26.76 -7.50
N PRO A 424 6.70 26.14 -8.71
CA PRO A 424 7.72 25.18 -9.08
C PRO A 424 9.08 25.91 -9.07
N PRO A 425 10.19 25.23 -8.72
CA PRO A 425 11.52 25.83 -8.89
C PRO A 425 11.70 26.25 -10.35
N ASP A 426 12.38 27.38 -10.55
CA ASP A 426 12.38 28.12 -11.81
C ASP A 426 12.73 27.26 -13.03
N ILE A 427 12.25 27.72 -14.20
CA ILE A 427 12.56 27.11 -15.49
C ILE A 427 14.02 27.40 -15.81
N ILE A 428 14.93 26.59 -15.24
CA ILE A 428 16.31 26.49 -15.69
C ILE A 428 16.27 25.88 -17.08
N THR A 429 16.25 26.74 -18.09
CA THR A 429 16.50 26.41 -19.49
C THR A 429 17.94 25.94 -19.61
N LEU A 430 18.17 24.66 -19.35
CA LEU A 430 19.37 23.98 -19.81
C LEU A 430 19.44 24.13 -21.32
N LYS A 431 20.32 25.01 -21.79
CA LYS A 431 20.79 24.98 -23.18
C LYS A 431 21.43 23.62 -23.39
N LEU A 432 20.80 22.81 -24.23
CA LEU A 432 21.40 21.63 -24.81
C LEU A 432 21.81 22.02 -26.22
N ASP A 433 23.09 22.32 -26.38
CA ASP A 433 23.72 22.32 -27.68
C ASP A 433 23.90 20.86 -28.17
N ASP A 434 24.04 20.71 -29.48
CA ASP A 434 24.18 19.48 -30.27
C ASP A 434 22.99 18.49 -30.39
N PRO A 435 22.75 17.90 -31.58
CA PRO A 435 21.57 17.10 -31.87
C PRO A 435 21.79 15.59 -31.72
N ILE A 436 21.06 14.94 -30.80
CA ILE A 436 20.99 13.47 -30.73
C ILE A 436 19.82 12.95 -31.58
N SER A 437 20.13 12.11 -32.57
CA SER A 437 19.14 11.46 -33.43
C SER A 437 18.30 10.44 -32.66
N PHE A 438 16.98 10.46 -32.86
CA PHE A 438 16.05 9.51 -32.26
C PHE A 438 15.76 8.35 -33.22
N ASN A 439 16.52 7.26 -33.10
CA ASN A 439 16.22 5.97 -33.73
C ASN A 439 16.75 4.81 -32.86
N THR A 440 15.95 4.36 -31.89
CA THR A 440 15.97 3.01 -31.27
C THR A 440 15.00 3.00 -30.08
N LEU A 441 13.83 2.36 -30.24
CA LEU A 441 13.03 1.83 -29.12
C LEU A 441 11.88 0.93 -29.61
N ASP A 442 12.20 0.00 -30.51
CA ASP A 442 11.34 -1.12 -30.91
C ASP A 442 12.20 -2.40 -31.00
N ASN A 443 11.52 -3.56 -30.86
CA ASN A 443 12.00 -4.95 -30.79
C ASN A 443 12.11 -5.56 -29.39
N ALA A 444 11.05 -6.27 -29.01
CA ALA A 444 11.01 -7.21 -27.89
C ALA A 444 10.04 -8.37 -28.24
N ALA A 445 10.36 -9.13 -29.29
CA ALA A 445 9.71 -10.39 -29.65
C ALA A 445 10.66 -11.26 -30.51
N ASP A 446 10.62 -12.56 -30.25
CA ASP A 446 11.19 -13.73 -30.95
C ASP A 446 11.95 -13.55 -32.28
N LEU A 447 13.16 -14.13 -32.37
CA LEU A 447 13.33 -15.45 -33.00
C LEU A 447 14.74 -16.04 -32.79
N SER A 448 14.87 -17.35 -33.05
CA SER A 448 16.08 -18.17 -32.88
C SER A 448 16.65 -18.67 -34.21
N SER A 449 17.95 -18.48 -34.46
CA SER A 449 18.85 -19.41 -35.19
C SER A 449 20.25 -18.80 -35.42
N ASP A 450 21.30 -19.54 -35.06
CA ASP A 450 22.61 -19.83 -35.71
C ASP A 450 23.16 -18.89 -36.83
N GLU A 451 24.48 -18.73 -37.06
CA GLU A 451 25.55 -19.75 -37.07
C GLU A 451 26.98 -19.23 -36.72
N SER A 452 27.86 -20.18 -36.36
CA SER A 452 29.35 -20.18 -36.54
C SER A 452 30.19 -19.23 -35.65
N VAL A 453 31.47 -19.47 -35.32
CA VAL A 453 32.52 -20.49 -35.65
C VAL A 453 33.18 -20.88 -34.30
N ASP A 454 33.61 -22.12 -33.99
CA ASP A 454 34.94 -22.70 -34.36
C ASP A 454 35.16 -24.09 -33.69
N GLY A 455 36.11 -24.88 -34.21
CA GLY A 455 36.83 -25.96 -33.49
C GLY A 455 36.27 -27.40 -33.51
N THR A 456 36.96 -28.29 -34.25
CA THR A 456 37.43 -29.67 -33.87
C THR A 456 36.53 -30.61 -33.03
N ASP A 457 36.33 -31.90 -33.33
CA ASP A 457 36.96 -32.80 -34.32
C ASP A 457 36.09 -34.06 -34.60
N ASP A 458 36.53 -34.86 -35.59
CA ASP A 458 36.38 -36.32 -35.73
C ASP A 458 35.03 -37.05 -36.08
N LEU A 459 34.99 -37.50 -37.34
CA LEU A 459 34.95 -38.93 -37.78
C LEU A 459 33.62 -39.73 -38.01
N ILE A 460 33.31 -39.83 -39.32
CA ILE A 460 32.82 -40.97 -40.17
C ILE A 460 31.35 -41.48 -40.17
N ILE A 461 30.96 -41.87 -41.40
CA ILE A 461 29.90 -42.75 -41.96
C ILE A 461 28.42 -42.30 -42.03
N SER A 462 27.96 -42.16 -43.28
CA SER A 462 26.56 -42.20 -43.78
C SER A 462 26.09 -43.68 -43.96
N PRO A 463 24.99 -44.04 -44.69
CA PRO A 463 23.85 -43.25 -45.21
C PRO A 463 22.44 -43.85 -44.93
N VAL A 464 21.42 -43.10 -45.34
CA VAL A 464 19.99 -43.46 -45.56
C VAL A 464 19.88 -44.46 -46.76
N PRO A 465 18.93 -45.44 -46.90
CA PRO A 465 17.45 -45.34 -46.82
C PRO A 465 16.76 -46.59 -46.18
N SER A 466 15.49 -47.05 -46.38
CA SER A 466 14.43 -46.76 -47.40
C SER A 466 13.00 -47.25 -47.03
N THR A 467 12.00 -46.39 -47.29
CA THR A 467 10.65 -46.69 -47.89
C THR A 467 9.65 -47.62 -47.11
N PRO A 468 8.43 -48.00 -47.62
CA PRO A 468 7.17 -47.34 -47.16
C PRO A 468 5.92 -48.27 -46.96
N LEU A 469 4.70 -47.68 -46.97
CA LEU A 469 3.33 -48.28 -47.01
C LEU A 469 2.78 -48.74 -45.61
N LYS A 470 1.46 -48.86 -45.34
CA LYS A 470 0.26 -48.85 -46.21
C LYS A 470 -1.07 -48.43 -45.51
N ASP A 471 -2.02 -47.97 -46.35
CA ASP A 471 -3.50 -47.79 -46.26
C ASP A 471 -4.37 -48.27 -45.07
N GLY A 472 -5.50 -47.56 -44.83
CA GLY A 472 -6.74 -48.06 -44.16
C GLY A 472 -7.25 -47.17 -43.00
N ILE A 473 -8.26 -46.28 -43.06
CA ILE A 473 -9.66 -46.27 -43.56
C ILE A 473 -10.72 -46.65 -42.48
N ASN A 474 -11.77 -45.80 -42.36
CA ASN A 474 -13.00 -45.90 -41.53
C ASN A 474 -12.84 -45.66 -40.00
N ARG A 475 -13.65 -44.81 -39.32
CA ARG A 475 -15.13 -44.69 -39.13
C ARG A 475 -15.69 -45.79 -38.20
N ALA A 476 -16.62 -45.51 -37.26
CA ALA A 476 -17.17 -44.25 -36.69
C ALA A 476 -18.12 -44.58 -35.49
N VAL A 477 -18.64 -43.54 -34.78
CA VAL A 477 -19.76 -43.60 -33.79
C VAL A 477 -19.39 -44.31 -32.45
N GLY A 478 -19.89 -43.95 -31.26
CA GLY A 478 -20.74 -42.84 -30.79
C GLY A 478 -21.52 -43.20 -29.50
N SER A 479 -22.22 -42.24 -28.87
CA SER A 479 -23.08 -42.40 -27.66
C SER A 479 -22.37 -42.76 -26.32
N ALA A 480 -22.97 -42.60 -25.12
CA ALA A 480 -23.96 -41.61 -24.63
C ALA A 480 -24.12 -41.64 -23.08
N VAL A 481 -24.37 -40.47 -22.48
CA VAL A 481 -25.27 -40.13 -21.33
C VAL A 481 -25.48 -41.10 -20.14
N ALA A 482 -25.07 -40.65 -18.95
CA ALA A 482 -25.77 -40.68 -17.63
C ALA A 482 -25.00 -39.72 -16.67
N ILE A 483 -25.53 -38.89 -15.77
CA ILE A 483 -26.81 -38.73 -15.04
C ILE A 483 -27.01 -39.69 -13.85
N SER A 484 -26.44 -39.28 -12.70
CA SER A 484 -27.02 -39.25 -11.33
C SER A 484 -27.58 -40.53 -10.66
N PRO A 485 -27.84 -40.54 -9.32
CA PRO A 485 -27.84 -39.45 -8.32
C PRO A 485 -26.55 -38.62 -8.23
#